data_AF-A0A1I8D3Y4-F1
#
_entry.id   AF-A0A1I8D3Y4-F1
#
_cell.length_a   1.000
_cell.length_b   1.000
_cell.length_c   1.000
_cell.angle_alpha   90.00
_cell.angle_beta   90.00
_cell.angle_gamma   90.00
#
_symmetry.space_group_name_H-M   'P 1'
#
loop_
_entity.id
_entity.type
_entity.pdbx_description
1 polymer ?
#
loop_
_entity_poly.entity_id
_entity_poly.type
_entity_poly.pdbx_seq_one_letter_code
_entity_poly.pdbx_strand_id
1 'polypeptide(L)' 'METYTDIQKAAVIKWFYESKKIGVVKKRFEESYYRKAPEDKTIRNWVKNFETTGSSTLKKNGKGKTV' A
#
# COMPACT_ATOMS: atom_id res chain seq x y z
N MET A 1 13.10 -1.75 -10.10
CA MET A 1 12.29 -1.62 -8.86
C MET A 1 10.97 -2.31 -9.13
N GLU A 2 10.65 -3.40 -8.42
CA GLU A 2 9.34 -4.04 -8.57
C GLU A 2 8.26 -3.12 -8.01
N THR A 3 7.55 -2.47 -8.92
CA THR A 3 6.56 -1.47 -8.58
C THR A 3 5.21 -2.16 -8.37
N TYR A 4 4.72 -2.15 -7.13
CA TYR A 4 3.33 -2.54 -6.86
C TYR A 4 2.37 -1.59 -7.59
N THR A 5 1.38 -2.13 -8.29
CA THR A 5 0.34 -1.32 -8.94
C THR A 5 -0.57 -0.70 -7.89
N ASP A 6 -1.25 0.37 -8.25
CA ASP A 6 -2.07 1.13 -7.30
C ASP A 6 -3.32 0.38 -6.89
N ILE A 7 -3.82 -0.48 -7.78
CA ILE A 7 -4.87 -1.46 -7.47
C ILE A 7 -4.39 -2.39 -6.34
N GLN A 8 -3.15 -2.86 -6.41
CA GLN A 8 -2.57 -3.79 -5.42
C GLN A 8 -2.35 -3.09 -4.08
N LYS A 9 -1.90 -1.82 -4.09
CA LYS A 9 -1.78 -1.02 -2.87
C LYS A 9 -3.13 -0.76 -2.23
N ALA A 10 -4.13 -0.37 -3.03
CA ALA A 10 -5.50 -0.13 -2.56
C ALA A 10 -6.13 -1.41 -1.97
N ALA A 11 -5.91 -2.57 -2.59
CA ALA A 11 -6.36 -3.85 -2.06
C ALA A 11 -5.74 -4.16 -0.70
N VAL A 12 -4.42 -3.95 -0.54
CA VAL A 12 -3.71 -4.14 0.74
C VAL A 12 -4.24 -3.21 1.83
N ILE A 13 -4.46 -1.93 1.51
CA ILE A 13 -5.03 -0.96 2.46
C ILE A 13 -6.44 -1.40 2.88
N LYS A 14 -7.29 -1.79 1.92
CA LYS A 14 -8.64 -2.30 2.19
C LYS A 14 -8.61 -3.52 3.13
N TRP A 15 -7.82 -4.54 2.80
CA TRP A 15 -7.72 -5.74 3.62
C TRP A 15 -7.13 -5.46 5.00
N PHE A 16 -6.24 -4.48 5.12
CA PHE A 16 -5.72 -4.03 6.40
C PHE A 16 -6.81 -3.41 7.27
N TYR A 17 -7.70 -2.58 6.73
CA TYR A 17 -8.83 -2.05 7.50
C TYR A 17 -9.82 -3.13 7.94
N GLU A 18 -10.04 -4.15 7.11
CA GLU A 18 -10.97 -5.25 7.38
C GLU A 18 -10.45 -6.19 8.48
N SER A 19 -9.20 -6.65 8.36
CA SER A 19 -8.62 -7.64 9.27
C SER A 19 -7.81 -7.04 10.42
N LYS A 20 -7.35 -5.78 10.29
CA LYS A 20 -6.40 -5.08 11.19
C LYS A 20 -5.12 -5.89 11.49
N LYS A 21 -4.77 -6.85 10.65
CA LYS A 21 -3.66 -7.80 10.84
C LYS A 21 -2.82 -7.92 9.57
N ILE A 22 -1.57 -7.49 9.65
CA ILE A 22 -0.65 -7.49 8.50
C ILE A 22 -0.41 -8.92 7.98
N GLY A 23 -0.26 -9.92 8.85
CA GLY A 23 -0.05 -11.30 8.44
C GLY A 23 -1.19 -11.88 7.58
N VAL A 24 -2.44 -11.52 7.90
CA VAL A 24 -3.61 -11.93 7.11
C VAL A 24 -3.61 -11.25 5.75
N VAL A 25 -3.28 -9.95 5.70
CA VAL A 25 -3.18 -9.17 4.46
C VAL A 25 -2.09 -9.70 3.53
N LYS A 26 -0.91 -10.07 4.07
CA LYS A 26 0.20 -10.65 3.31
C LYS A 26 -0.19 -11.98 2.69
N LYS A 27 -0.75 -12.89 3.50
CA LYS A 27 -1.22 -14.18 3.01
C LYS A 27 -2.29 -14.03 1.92
N ARG A 28 -3.28 -13.16 2.13
CA ARG A 28 -4.33 -12.85 1.15
C ARG A 28 -3.76 -12.30 -0.16
N PHE A 29 -2.72 -11.48 -0.07
CA PHE A 29 -2.05 -10.89 -1.23
C PHE A 29 -1.26 -11.92 -2.03
N GLU A 30 -0.55 -12.81 -1.34
CA GLU A 30 0.19 -13.92 -1.95
C GLU A 30 -0.77 -14.86 -2.69
N GLU A 31 -1.92 -15.17 -2.10
CA GLU A 31 -2.97 -15.98 -2.73
C GLU A 31 -3.64 -15.27 -3.92
N SER A 32 -3.87 -13.96 -3.84
CA SER A 32 -4.60 -13.21 -4.87
C SER A 32 -3.73 -12.88 -6.09
N TYR A 33 -2.44 -12.59 -5.87
CA TYR A 33 -1.54 -12.10 -6.91
C TYR A 33 -0.40 -13.06 -7.24
N TYR A 34 -0.36 -14.26 -6.63
CA TYR A 34 0.64 -15.31 -6.85
C TYR A 34 2.09 -14.81 -6.81
N ARG A 35 2.36 -13.89 -5.87
CA ARG A 35 3.65 -13.21 -5.75
C ARG A 35 3.90 -12.82 -4.32
N LYS A 36 5.18 -12.62 -4.00
CA LYS A 36 5.63 -12.30 -2.65
C LYS A 36 4.91 -11.06 -2.10
N ALA A 37 4.40 -11.17 -0.88
CA ALA A 37 3.78 -10.05 -0.21
C ALA A 37 4.77 -8.89 0.04
N PRO A 38 4.30 -7.64 0.06
CA PRO A 38 5.10 -6.52 0.51
C PRO A 38 5.53 -6.70 1.98
N GLU A 39 6.70 -6.14 2.30
CA GLU A 39 7.18 -6.10 3.69
C GLU A 39 6.22 -5.33 4.60
N ASP A 40 6.21 -5.68 5.88
CA ASP A 40 5.34 -5.08 6.89
C ASP A 40 5.52 -3.55 6.99
N LYS A 41 6.77 -3.08 6.85
CA LYS A 41 7.09 -1.65 6.80
C LYS A 41 6.45 -0.95 5.59
N THR A 42 6.42 -1.61 4.45
CA THR A 42 5.84 -1.10 3.20
C THR A 42 4.33 -1.00 3.31
N ILE A 43 3.68 -2.01 3.89
CA ILE A 43 2.24 -2.04 4.14
C ILE A 43 1.84 -0.89 5.10
N ARG A 44 2.56 -0.74 6.22
CA ARG A 44 2.34 0.37 7.16
C ARG A 44 2.52 1.73 6.50
N ASN A 45 3.51 1.87 5.62
CA ASN A 45 3.73 3.11 4.90
C ASN A 45 2.58 3.43 3.92
N TRP A 46 2.02 2.43 3.24
CA TRP A 46 0.84 2.62 2.37
C TRP A 46 -0.38 3.04 3.17
N VAL A 47 -0.66 2.37 4.29
CA VAL A 47 -1.78 2.73 5.19
C VAL A 47 -1.59 4.14 5.74
N LYS A 48 -0.41 4.46 6.30
CA LYS A 48 -0.12 5.79 6.82
C LYS A 48 -0.23 6.87 5.74
N ASN A 49 0.25 6.59 4.53
CA ASN A 49 0.16 7.55 3.42
C ASN A 49 -1.30 7.74 2.96
N PHE A 50 -2.10 6.69 3.00
CA PHE A 50 -3.55 6.75 2.76
C PHE A 50 -4.26 7.58 3.82
N GLU A 51 -3.97 7.38 5.10
CA GLU A 51 -4.53 8.18 6.22
C GLU A 51 -4.09 9.65 6.17
N THR A 52 -2.81 9.91 5.85
CA THR A 52 -2.26 11.27 5.81
C THR A 52 -2.76 12.05 4.59
N THR A 53 -3.04 11.37 3.48
CA THR A 53 -3.36 12.03 2.20
C THR A 53 -4.85 11.95 1.85
N GLY A 54 -5.62 11.08 2.51
CA GLY A 54 -7.06 10.90 2.25
C GLY A 54 -7.40 10.51 0.82
N SER A 55 -6.40 10.12 0.00
CA SER A 55 -6.55 10.01 -1.44
C SER A 55 -5.73 8.85 -1.99
N SER A 56 -6.45 7.88 -2.57
CA SER A 56 -5.96 6.69 -3.28
C SER A 56 -5.34 7.05 -4.64
N THR A 57 -4.57 8.13 -4.74
CA THR A 57 -4.00 8.55 -6.02
C THR A 57 -2.53 8.89 -5.85
N LEU A 58 -1.71 8.08 -6.51
CA LEU A 58 -0.38 8.44 -7.00
C LEU A 58 -0.27 9.93 -7.31
N LYS A 59 0.62 10.63 -6.59
CA LYS A 59 1.69 11.51 -7.09
C LYS A 59 2.09 12.46 -5.96
N LYS A 60 3.10 12.05 -5.18
CA LYS A 60 4.14 13.01 -4.81
C LYS A 60 5.23 12.86 -5.87
N ASN A 61 4.99 13.44 -7.03
CA ASN A 61 6.12 13.91 -7.82
C ASN A 61 6.81 14.93 -6.92
N GLY A 62 8.00 14.58 -6.44
CA GLY A 62 8.88 15.54 -5.81
C GLY A 62 9.08 16.72 -6.74
N LYS A 63 8.59 17.88 -6.33
CA LYS A 63 9.18 19.18 -6.62
C LYS A 63 8.56 20.18 -5.66
N GLY A 64 9.17 20.25 -4.47
CA GLY A 64 9.34 21.55 -3.86
C GLY A 64 10.08 22.39 -4.89
N LYS A 65 9.38 23.35 -5.48
CA LYS A 65 10.00 24.48 -6.16
C LYS A 65 9.68 25.68 -5.28
N THR A 66 10.64 25.99 -4.41
CA THR A 66 10.94 27.36 -4.01
C THR A 66 10.96 28.22 -5.28
N VAL A 67 10.00 29.12 -5.43
CA VAL A 67 10.09 30.60 -5.33
C VAL A 67 8.76 31.21 -5.74
#